data_AF-A0A1G1Y362-F1
#
_entry.id   AF-A0A1G1Y362-F1
#
_cell.length_a   1.000
_cell.length_b   1.000
_cell.length_c   1.000
_cell.angle_alpha   90.00
_cell.angle_beta   90.00
_cell.angle_gamma   90.00
#
_symmetry.space_group_name_H-M   'P 1'
#
loop_
_entity.id
_entity.type
_entity.pdbx_description
1 polymer ?
#
loop_
_entity_poly.entity_id
_entity_poly.type
_entity_poly.pdbx_seq_one_letter_code
_entity_poly.pdbx_strand_id
1 'polypeptide(L)'
;MIPLQVLSIIFALFMLYIARIHHKKGHMETFEYALWAFIWVAFMFAAIFPQTFQGIAETLNISRVFDLLVIIGMMILTFLTFQNRIYFKRLEKKLENVIRKRAMDEG
;
A
#
# COMPACT_ATOMS: atom_id res chain seq x y z
N MET A 1 0.70 21.30 17.55
CA MET A 1 0.92 21.56 16.11
C MET A 1 2.15 20.83 15.54
N ILE A 2 3.16 20.43 16.33
CA ILE A 2 4.37 19.73 15.85
C ILE A 2 4.31 18.16 15.86
N PRO A 3 3.54 17.46 16.73
CA PRO A 3 3.70 16.01 16.88
C PRO A 3 3.37 15.21 15.62
N LEU A 4 2.38 15.66 14.84
CA LEU A 4 1.84 14.90 13.71
C LEU A 4 2.80 14.86 12.51
N GLN A 5 3.51 15.96 12.22
CA GLN A 5 4.48 15.99 11.12
C GLN A 5 5.68 15.09 11.41
N VAL A 6 6.22 15.15 12.63
CA VAL A 6 7.35 14.30 13.05
C VAL A 6 6.95 12.82 12.99
N LEU A 7 5.76 12.47 13.48
CA LEU A 7 5.25 11.10 13.43
C LEU A 7 5.04 10.61 11.99
N SER A 8 4.52 11.47 11.11
CA SER A 8 4.30 11.15 9.69
C SER A 8 5.61 10.90 8.94
N ILE A 9 6.66 11.69 9.21
CA ILE A 9 7.98 11.52 8.59
C ILE A 9 8.64 10.23 9.07
N ILE A 10 8.61 9.96 10.38
CA ILE A 10 9.15 8.71 10.95
C ILE A 10 8.41 7.50 10.36
N PHE A 11 7.09 7.59 10.23
CA PHE A 11 6.28 6.53 9.64
C PHE A 11 6.60 6.31 8.16
N ALA A 12 6.76 7.37 7.37
CA ALA A 12 7.13 7.27 5.96
C ALA A 12 8.52 6.64 5.77
N LEU A 13 9.50 7.02 6.60
CA LEU A 13 10.83 6.41 6.58
C LEU A 13 10.80 4.92 6.96
N PHE A 14 10.02 4.57 7.98
CA PHE A 14 9.82 3.18 8.39
C PHE A 14 9.19 2.34 7.27
N MET A 15 8.19 2.89 6.58
CA MET A 15 7.54 2.19 5.47
C MET A 15 8.42 2.06 4.23
N LEU A 16 9.25 3.06 3.92
CA LEU A 16 10.28 2.95 2.88
C LEU A 16 11.32 1.86 3.21
N TYR A 17 11.69 1.73 4.48
CA TYR A 17 12.58 0.67 4.95
C TYR A 17 11.94 -0.73 4.79
N ILE A 18 10.66 -0.87 5.14
CA ILE A 18 9.89 -2.12 4.92
C ILE A 18 9.79 -2.46 3.43
N ALA A 19 9.49 -1.48 2.58
CA ALA A 19 9.42 -1.67 1.13
C ALA A 19 10.76 -2.16 0.57
N ARG A 20 11.88 -1.60 1.05
CA ARG A 20 13.24 -2.04 0.68
C ARG A 20 13.53 -3.48 1.12
N ILE A 21 13.11 -3.86 2.33
CA ILE A 21 13.26 -5.24 2.82
C ILE A 21 12.47 -6.24 1.96
N HIS A 22 11.23 -5.91 1.61
CA HIS A 22 10.39 -6.78 0.79
C HIS A 22 10.92 -6.93 -0.63
N HIS A 23 11.46 -5.84 -1.22
CA HIS A 23 12.15 -5.89 -2.50
C HIS A 23 13.42 -6.76 -2.44
N LYS A 24 14.23 -6.66 -1.38
CA LYS A 24 15.45 -7.45 -1.23
C LYS A 24 15.19 -8.96 -1.05
N LYS A 25 14.01 -9.34 -0.56
CA LYS A 25 13.60 -10.75 -0.41
C LYS A 25 13.07 -11.39 -1.70
N GLY A 26 13.04 -10.68 -2.83
CA GLY A 26 12.63 -11.23 -4.13
C GLY A 26 11.14 -11.55 -4.24
N HIS A 27 10.32 -11.09 -3.29
CA HIS A 27 8.87 -11.31 -3.25
C HIS A 27 8.07 -10.19 -3.92
N MET A 28 8.73 -9.15 -4.43
CA MET A 28 8.11 -8.02 -5.12
C MET A 28 8.81 -7.77 -6.45
N GLU A 29 8.01 -7.57 -7.49
CA GLU A 29 8.49 -7.16 -8.80
C GLU A 29 9.02 -5.72 -8.71
N THR A 30 10.05 -5.36 -9.48
CA THR A 30 10.69 -4.02 -9.42
C THR A 30 9.67 -2.89 -9.63
N PHE A 31 8.60 -3.15 -10.40
CA PHE A 31 7.48 -2.24 -10.59
C PHE A 31 6.67 -1.99 -9.31
N GLU A 32 6.39 -3.03 -8.52
CA GLU A 32 5.65 -2.91 -7.25
C GLU A 32 6.44 -2.09 -6.23
N TYR A 33 7.76 -2.27 -6.18
CA TYR A 33 8.64 -1.46 -5.34
C TYR A 33 8.65 0.01 -5.77
N ALA A 34 8.72 0.29 -7.08
CA ALA A 34 8.70 1.66 -7.60
C ALA A 34 7.37 2.36 -7.29
N LEU A 35 6.24 1.67 -7.46
CA LEU A 35 4.92 2.16 -7.07
C LEU A 35 4.84 2.47 -5.57
N TRP A 36 5.29 1.54 -4.73
CA TRP A 36 5.26 1.75 -3.27
C TRP A 36 6.17 2.89 -2.83
N ALA A 37 7.38 2.97 -3.39
CA ALA A 37 8.30 4.06 -3.13
C ALA A 37 7.68 5.41 -3.54
N PHE A 38 7.05 5.48 -4.71
CA PHE A 38 6.36 6.68 -5.17
C PHE A 38 5.24 7.11 -4.22
N ILE A 39 4.41 6.17 -3.76
CA ILE A 39 3.33 6.46 -2.78
C ILE A 39 3.90 7.04 -1.48
N TRP A 40 4.96 6.45 -0.93
CA TRP A 40 5.56 6.94 0.31
C TRP A 40 6.26 8.29 0.16
N VAL A 41 6.90 8.54 -0.99
CA VAL A 41 7.50 9.83 -1.31
C VAL A 41 6.43 10.90 -1.49
N ALA A 42 5.34 10.59 -2.19
CA ALA A 42 4.20 11.50 -2.35
C ALA A 42 3.54 11.81 -1.00
N PHE A 43 3.39 10.81 -0.12
CA PHE A 43 2.88 10.99 1.24
C PHE A 43 3.79 11.91 2.07
N MET A 44 5.11 11.71 2.00
CA MET A 44 6.08 12.57 2.69
C MET A 44 6.00 14.01 2.18
N PHE A 45 5.87 14.21 0.87
CA PHE A 45 5.70 15.53 0.27
C PHE A 45 4.42 16.23 0.74
N ALA A 46 3.29 15.52 0.75
CA ALA A 46 2.02 16.03 1.26
C ALA A 46 2.05 16.37 2.77
N ALA A 47 2.83 15.63 3.55
CA ALA A 47 3.01 15.90 4.98
C ALA A 47 3.88 17.14 5.26
N ILE A 48 4.88 17.41 4.43
CA ILE A 48 5.78 18.57 4.55
C ILE A 48 5.11 19.85 4.05
N PHE A 49 4.34 19.75 2.96
CA PHE A 49 3.65 20.89 2.34
C PHE A 49 2.11 20.75 2.40
N PRO A 50 1.50 20.84 3.60
CA PRO A 50 0.05 20.74 3.74
C PRO A 50 -0.68 21.92 3.07
N GLN A 51 -0.03 23.07 2.93
CA GLN A 51 -0.61 24.27 2.30
C GLN A 51 -0.93 24.08 0.81
N THR A 52 -0.15 23.27 0.09
CA THR A 52 -0.42 22.99 -1.34
C THR A 52 -1.70 22.18 -1.53
N PHE A 53 -2.08 21.41 -0.53
CA PHE A 53 -3.29 20.58 -0.52
C PHE A 53 -4.49 21.27 0.15
N GLN A 54 -4.31 22.45 0.76
CA GLN A 54 -5.41 23.20 1.38
C GLN A 54 -6.48 23.60 0.36
N GLY A 55 -6.12 24.04 -0.86
CA GLY A 55 -7.12 24.40 -1.87
C GLY A 55 -8.01 23.24 -2.34
N ILE A 56 -7.46 22.02 -2.38
CA ILE A 56 -8.24 20.79 -2.66
C ILE A 56 -9.10 20.41 -1.45
N ALA A 57 -8.54 20.53 -0.23
CA ALA A 57 -9.24 20.21 1.00
C ALA A 57 -10.44 21.15 1.27
N GLU A 58 -10.31 22.44 0.95
CA GLU A 58 -11.39 23.43 1.01
C GLU A 58 -12.52 23.11 0.02
N THR A 59 -12.17 22.71 -1.21
CA THR A 59 -13.16 22.28 -2.22
C THR A 59 -13.96 21.05 -1.76
N LEU A 60 -13.32 20.16 -1.01
CA LEU A 60 -13.92 18.93 -0.45
C LEU A 60 -14.52 19.13 0.95
N ASN A 61 -14.54 20.35 1.50
CA ASN A 61 -14.98 20.67 2.87
C ASN A 61 -14.27 19.85 3.97
N ILE A 62 -13.04 19.39 3.70
CA ILE A 62 -12.24 18.64 4.66
C ILE A 62 -11.30 19.62 5.36
N SER A 63 -11.58 19.93 6.63
CA SER A 63 -10.79 20.90 7.40
C SER A 63 -9.33 20.50 7.64
N ARG A 64 -8.93 19.25 7.35
CA ARG A 64 -7.58 18.75 7.61
C ARG A 64 -7.08 17.85 6.48
N VAL A 65 -5.93 18.23 5.90
CA VAL A 65 -5.21 17.43 4.88
C VAL A 65 -4.93 16.00 5.38
N PHE A 66 -4.70 15.83 6.68
CA PHE A 66 -4.51 14.52 7.30
C PHE A 66 -5.73 13.60 7.14
N ASP A 67 -6.94 14.11 7.30
CA ASP A 67 -8.16 13.30 7.21
C ASP A 67 -8.34 12.77 5.78
N LEU A 68 -8.02 13.59 4.78
CA LEU A 68 -8.01 13.19 3.37
C LEU A 68 -6.97 12.11 3.09
N LEU A 69 -5.75 12.23 3.66
CA LEU A 69 -4.71 11.19 3.53
C LEU A 69 -5.13 9.87 4.18
N VAL A 70 -5.79 9.92 5.34
CA VAL A 70 -6.30 8.72 6.03
C VAL A 70 -7.37 8.03 5.20
N ILE A 71 -8.31 8.78 4.62
CA ILE A 71 -9.37 8.23 3.76
C ILE A 71 -8.75 7.55 2.54
N ILE A 72 -7.83 8.21 1.84
CA ILE A 72 -7.16 7.64 0.67
C ILE A 72 -6.36 6.39 1.06
N GLY A 73 -5.62 6.45 2.18
CA GLY A 73 -4.88 5.31 2.71
C GLY A 73 -5.78 4.12 3.00
N MET A 74 -6.94 4.35 3.64
CA MET A 74 -7.94 3.32 3.86
C MET A 74 -8.47 2.73 2.56
N MET A 75 -8.82 3.55 1.57
CA MET A 75 -9.32 3.07 0.28
C MET A 75 -8.29 2.15 -0.41
N ILE A 76 -7.02 2.55 -0.44
CA ILE A 76 -5.94 1.76 -1.04
C ILE A 76 -5.75 0.45 -0.27
N LEU A 77 -5.70 0.49 1.06
CA LEU A 77 -5.52 -0.70 1.89
C LEU A 77 -6.67 -1.70 1.73
N THR A 78 -7.91 -1.21 1.71
CA THR A 78 -9.09 -2.06 1.48
C THR A 78 -9.03 -2.70 0.10
N PHE A 79 -8.68 -1.92 -0.93
CA PHE A 79 -8.53 -2.43 -2.30
C PHE A 79 -7.44 -3.50 -2.40
N LEU A 80 -6.25 -3.26 -1.84
CA LEU A 80 -5.15 -4.21 -1.83
C LEU A 80 -5.51 -5.49 -1.05
N THR A 81 -6.17 -5.36 0.10
CA THR A 81 -6.61 -6.50 0.91
C THR A 81 -7.63 -7.34 0.13
N PHE A 82 -8.56 -6.69 -0.57
CA PHE A 82 -9.52 -7.36 -1.42
C PHE A 82 -8.84 -8.11 -2.57
N GLN A 83 -7.90 -7.47 -3.26
CA GLN A 83 -7.15 -8.09 -4.36
C GLN A 83 -6.31 -9.27 -3.87
N ASN A 84 -5.63 -9.13 -2.72
CA ASN A 84 -4.89 -10.21 -2.09
C ASN A 84 -5.80 -11.42 -1.81
N ARG A 85 -7.01 -11.20 -1.27
CA ARG A 85 -7.96 -12.28 -1.03
C ARG A 85 -8.38 -13.00 -2.31
N ILE A 86 -8.62 -12.27 -3.40
CA ILE A 86 -8.94 -12.90 -4.69
C ILE A 86 -7.73 -13.69 -5.22
N TYR A 87 -6.53 -13.12 -5.12
CA TYR A 87 -5.30 -13.80 -5.54
C TYR A 87 -5.09 -15.10 -4.77
N PHE A 88 -5.22 -15.08 -3.44
CA PHE A 88 -5.13 -16.26 -2.59
C PHE A 88 -6.15 -17.34 -2.98
N LYS A 89 -7.42 -16.98 -3.17
CA LYS A 89 -8.44 -17.95 -3.62
C LYS A 89 -8.12 -18.57 -4.99
N ARG A 90 -7.55 -17.81 -5.92
CA ARG A 90 -7.11 -18.33 -7.22
C ARG A 90 -5.92 -19.28 -7.07
N LEU A 91 -4.99 -18.95 -6.18
CA LEU A 91 -3.82 -19.78 -5.89
C LEU A 91 -4.23 -21.12 -5.26
N GLU A 92 -5.16 -21.10 -4.31
CA GLU A 92 -5.74 -22.29 -3.66
C GLU A 92 -6.37 -23.23 -4.71
N LYS A 93 -7.24 -22.71 -5.58
CA LYS A 93 -7.84 -23.51 -6.68
C LYS A 93 -6.81 -24.10 -7.64
N LYS A 94 -5.75 -23.34 -7.97
CA LYS A 94 -4.67 -23.84 -8.83
C LYS A 94 -3.93 -24.98 -8.15
N LEU A 95 -3.65 -24.86 -6.86
CA LEU A 95 -2.98 -25.89 -6.06
C LEU A 95 -3.82 -27.16 -5.99
N GLU A 96 -5.13 -27.03 -5.70
CA GLU A 96 -6.08 -28.16 -5.69
C GLU A 96 -6.09 -28.90 -7.03
N ASN A 97 -6.15 -28.17 -8.15
CA ASN A 97 -6.12 -28.77 -9.48
C ASN A 97 -4.79 -29.49 -9.77
N VAL A 98 -3.66 -28.96 -9.30
CA VAL A 98 -2.34 -29.60 -9.46
C VAL A 98 -2.27 -30.90 -8.66
N ILE A 99 -2.74 -30.89 -7.41
CA ILE A 99 -2.78 -32.08 -6.54
C ILE A 99 -3.71 -33.15 -7.15
N ARG A 100 -4.90 -32.75 -7.60
CA ARG A 100 -5.87 -33.67 -8.21
C ARG A 100 -5.31 -34.33 -9.48
N LYS A 101 -4.62 -33.57 -10.33
CA LYS A 101 -3.97 -34.13 -11.53
C LYS A 101 -2.90 -35.16 -11.17
N ARG A 102 -2.00 -34.82 -10.23
CA ARG A 102 -0.97 -35.78 -9.77
C ARG A 102 -1.57 -37.07 -9.21
N ALA A 103 -2.64 -36.98 -8.42
CA ALA A 103 -3.29 -38.14 -7.85
C ALA A 103 -3.96 -39.04 -8.90
N MET A 104 -4.37 -38.50 -10.05
CA MET A 104 -4.92 -39.28 -11.17
C MET A 104 -3.82 -39.85 -12.09
N ASP A 105 -2.64 -39.24 -12.12
CA ASP A 105 -1.50 -39.71 -12.93
C ASP A 105 -0.67 -40.80 -12.21
N GLU A 106 -0.71 -40.87 -10.88
CA GLU A 106 0.03 -41.85 -10.05
C GLU A 106 -0.79 -43.11 -9.68
N GLY A 107 -2.09 -43.17 -10.01
CA GLY A 107 -2.99 -44.31 -9.75
C GLY A 107 -3.37 -45.09 -10.99
#